data_AF-A0A2J0M7D3-F1
#
_entry.id   AF-A0A2J0M7D3-F1
#
_cell.length_a   1.000
_cell.length_b   1.000
_cell.length_c   1.000
_cell.angle_alpha   90.00
_cell.angle_beta   90.00
_cell.angle_gamma   90.00
#
_symmetry.space_group_name_H-M   'P 1'
#
loop_
_entity.id
_entity.type
_entity.pdbx_description
1 polymer ?
#
loop_
_entity_poly.entity_id
_entity_poly.type
_entity_poly.pdbx_seq_one_letter_code
_entity_poly.pdbx_strand_id
1 'polypeptide(L)'
;MASQLEKSILAAVAYFDIFDYPLTLIEIHRFVLNLSGSFEGASLFEARDCLERSQFLKDKIHFKNGFFYLRGSDKIIKIRHERYIIAKQKFDRAREIISMLARAPFVRAIFVCNSL
;
A
#
# COMPACT_ATOMS: atom_id res chain seq x y z
N MET A 1 12.93 24.56 -0.91
CA MET A 1 13.69 23.32 -1.25
C MET A 1 13.00 22.17 -0.56
N ALA A 2 12.78 21.04 -1.23
CA ALA A 2 12.04 19.93 -0.64
C ALA A 2 12.89 19.23 0.46
N SER A 3 12.28 19.02 1.63
CA SER A 3 12.88 18.29 2.76
C SER A 3 13.18 16.84 2.38
N GLN A 4 14.15 16.22 3.05
CA GLN A 4 14.45 14.81 2.85
C GLN A 4 13.23 13.92 3.15
N LEU A 5 12.43 14.30 4.15
CA LEU A 5 11.17 13.61 4.47
C LEU A 5 10.14 13.71 3.33
N GLU A 6 9.98 14.89 2.72
CA GLU A 6 9.07 15.09 1.59
C GLU A 6 9.47 14.24 0.38
N LYS A 7 10.77 14.16 0.09
CA LYS A 7 11.29 13.33 -0.99
C LYS A 7 11.06 11.85 -0.71
N SER A 8 11.28 11.39 0.52
CA SER A 8 11.01 10.00 0.91
C SER A 8 9.52 9.65 0.83
N ILE A 9 8.63 10.54 1.30
CA ILE A 9 7.18 10.35 1.19
C ILE A 9 6.77 10.28 -0.29
N LEU A 10 7.24 11.21 -1.11
CA LEU A 10 6.93 11.22 -2.54
C LEU A 10 7.47 9.97 -3.24
N ALA A 11 8.68 9.52 -2.91
CA ALA A 11 9.26 8.29 -3.47
C ALA A 11 8.46 7.05 -3.09
N ALA A 12 8.02 6.95 -1.83
CA ALA A 12 7.15 5.87 -1.38
C ALA A 12 5.82 5.88 -2.15
N VAL A 13 5.11 7.02 -2.17
CA VAL A 13 3.84 7.13 -2.89
C VAL A 13 4.03 6.84 -4.38
N ALA A 14 5.09 7.37 -5.01
CA ALA A 14 5.36 7.13 -6.42
C ALA A 14 5.65 5.67 -6.74
N TYR A 15 6.43 4.98 -5.91
CA TYR A 15 6.72 3.57 -6.09
C TYR A 15 5.44 2.73 -6.04
N PHE A 16 4.57 2.97 -5.05
CA PHE A 16 3.34 2.21 -4.88
C PHE A 16 2.23 2.59 -5.87
N ASP A 17 2.23 3.82 -6.39
CA ASP A 17 1.30 4.25 -7.44
C ASP A 17 1.50 3.44 -8.74
N ILE A 18 2.75 3.08 -9.08
CA ILE A 18 3.06 2.21 -10.23
C ILE A 18 2.35 0.85 -10.13
N PHE A 19 2.10 0.36 -8.91
CA PHE A 19 1.44 -0.92 -8.66
C PHE A 19 -0.07 -0.79 -8.42
N ASP A 20 -0.67 0.38 -8.69
CA ASP A 20 -2.05 0.73 -8.34
C ASP A 20 -2.36 0.47 -6.84
N TYR A 21 -1.38 0.70 -5.96
CA TYR A 21 -1.50 0.45 -4.53
C TYR A 21 -1.53 1.78 -3.77
N PRO A 22 -2.70 2.41 -3.61
CA PRO A 22 -2.78 3.69 -2.92
C PRO A 22 -2.51 3.46 -1.43
N LEU A 23 -1.70 4.33 -0.82
CA LEU A 23 -1.17 4.12 0.52
C LEU A 23 -1.99 4.86 1.58
N THR A 24 -2.12 4.27 2.75
CA THR A 24 -2.63 4.95 3.95
C THR A 24 -1.51 5.69 4.68
N LEU A 25 -1.85 6.63 5.57
CA LEU A 25 -0.86 7.37 6.39
C LEU A 25 0.08 6.42 7.16
N ILE A 26 -0.47 5.34 7.71
CA ILE A 26 0.29 4.35 8.49
C ILE A 26 1.27 3.58 7.60
N GLU A 27 0.84 3.23 6.39
CA GLU A 27 1.71 2.59 5.40
C GLU A 27 2.80 3.54 4.92
N ILE A 28 2.50 4.81 4.63
CA ILE A 28 3.50 5.82 4.27
C ILE A 28 4.57 5.90 5.35
N HIS A 29 4.17 6.09 6.61
CA HIS A 29 5.11 6.13 7.73
C HIS A 29 5.97 4.85 7.80
N ARG A 30 5.35 3.68 7.69
CA ARG A 30 6.06 2.39 7.68
C ARG A 30 7.09 2.30 6.55
N PHE A 31 6.73 2.71 5.33
CA PHE A 31 7.61 2.58 4.16
C PHE A 31 8.69 3.65 4.10
N VAL A 32 8.40 4.88 4.55
CA VAL A 32 9.38 5.96 4.66
C VAL A 32 10.50 5.62 5.64
N LEU A 33 10.18 4.93 6.75
CA LEU A 33 11.16 4.41 7.69
C LEU A 33 12.12 3.39 7.05
N ASN A 34 11.59 2.50 6.21
CA ASN A 34 12.39 1.48 5.54
C ASN A 34 13.26 2.03 4.41
N LEU A 35 12.82 3.09 3.73
CA LEU A 35 13.53 3.71 2.60
C LEU A 35 14.66 4.65 3.03
N SER A 36 14.54 5.27 4.20
CA SER A 36 15.44 6.36 4.59
C SER A 36 16.78 5.88 5.17
N GLY A 37 16.92 4.61 5.56
CA GLY A 37 18.18 4.00 6.06
C GLY A 37 18.78 4.62 7.33
N SER A 38 18.35 5.82 7.71
CA SER A 38 18.74 6.59 8.87
C SER A 38 17.61 6.48 9.91
N PHE A 39 17.97 5.95 11.07
CA PHE A 39 17.12 5.71 12.24
C PHE A 39 16.67 7.01 12.97
N GLU A 40 16.40 8.09 12.24
CA GLU A 40 15.58 9.18 12.78
C GLU A 40 14.16 8.96 12.29
N GLY A 41 13.47 8.07 13.00
CA GLY A 41 12.11 7.69 12.63
C GLY A 41 11.18 8.88 12.76
N ALA A 42 10.86 9.53 11.64
CA ALA A 42 9.90 10.62 11.61
C ALA A 42 8.59 10.12 12.24
N SER A 43 8.12 10.80 13.28
CA SER A 43 6.90 10.39 13.98
C SER A 43 5.71 10.40 13.02
N LEU A 44 4.70 9.56 13.26
CA LEU A 44 3.43 9.59 12.52
C LEU A 44 2.85 11.01 12.44
N PHE A 45 3.05 11.80 13.51
CA PHE A 45 2.65 13.20 13.55
C PHE A 45 3.43 14.09 12.58
N GLU A 46 4.75 13.89 12.46
CA GLU A 46 5.60 14.66 11.54
C GLU A 46 5.31 14.30 10.09
N ALA A 47 5.09 13.02 9.79
CA ALA A 47 4.67 12.56 8.47
C ALA A 47 3.32 13.18 8.07
N ARG A 48 2.38 13.24 9.01
CA ARG A 48 1.08 13.87 8.82
C ARG A 48 1.20 15.38 8.63
N ASP A 49 1.93 16.07 9.49
CA ASP A 49 2.13 17.52 9.42
C ASP A 49 2.84 17.89 8.11
N CYS A 50 3.79 17.08 7.67
CA CYS A 50 4.47 17.24 6.39
C CYS A 50 3.50 17.10 5.20
N LEU A 51 2.62 16.09 5.21
CA LEU A 51 1.58 15.92 4.19
C LEU A 51 0.54 17.07 4.21
N GLU A 52 0.21 17.61 5.38
CA GLU A 52 -0.78 18.68 5.53
C GLU A 52 -0.21 20.08 5.26
N ARG A 53 1.06 20.34 5.55
CA ARG A 53 1.70 21.66 5.42
C ARG A 53 2.51 21.84 4.14
N SER A 54 3.05 20.77 3.56
CA SER A 54 3.90 20.89 2.38
C SER A 54 3.08 21.19 1.13
N GLN A 55 3.27 22.39 0.58
CA GLN A 55 2.67 22.79 -0.70
C GLN A 55 3.14 21.88 -1.85
N PHE A 56 4.41 21.46 -1.81
CA PHE A 56 5.02 20.59 -2.81
C PHE A 56 4.36 19.20 -2.88
N LEU A 57 4.01 18.62 -1.72
CA LEU A 57 3.30 17.34 -1.67
C LEU A 57 1.84 17.49 -2.08
N LYS A 58 1.17 18.58 -1.68
CA LYS A 58 -0.23 18.85 -2.08
C LYS A 58 -0.42 18.99 -3.59
N ASP A 59 0.56 19.55 -4.30
CA ASP A 59 0.47 19.70 -5.75
C ASP A 59 0.53 18.35 -6.50
N LYS A 60 1.24 17.37 -5.92
CA LYS A 60 1.56 16.09 -6.56
C LYS A 60 0.73 14.91 -6.04
N ILE A 61 0.34 14.91 -4.78
CA ILE A 61 -0.35 13.81 -4.09
C ILE A 61 -1.80 14.21 -3.85
N HIS A 62 -2.72 13.36 -4.27
CA HIS A 62 -4.13 13.47 -3.96
C HIS A 62 -4.48 12.60 -2.74
N PHE A 63 -5.39 13.09 -1.92
CA PHE A 63 -5.95 12.37 -0.78
C PHE A 63 -7.45 12.13 -0.99
N LYS A 64 -7.90 10.87 -0.93
CA LYS A 64 -9.31 10.51 -1.03
C LYS A 64 -9.59 9.22 -0.27
N ASN A 65 -10.68 9.19 0.49
CA ASN A 65 -11.14 8.03 1.26
C ASN A 65 -10.06 7.41 2.19
N GLY A 66 -9.16 8.22 2.75
CA GLY A 66 -8.10 7.74 3.63
C GLY A 66 -6.83 7.25 2.91
N PHE A 67 -6.77 7.35 1.58
CA PHE A 67 -5.63 6.94 0.78
C PHE A 67 -4.95 8.12 0.08
N PHE A 68 -3.64 8.02 -0.07
CA PHE A 68 -2.76 8.92 -0.79
C PHE A 68 -2.27 8.25 -2.07
N TYR A 69 -2.35 8.97 -3.19
CA TYR A 69 -1.94 8.52 -4.52
C TYR A 69 -1.47 9.70 -5.37
N LEU A 70 -0.76 9.45 -6.47
CA LEU A 70 -0.32 10.53 -7.35
C LEU A 70 -1.49 11.11 -8.14
N ARG A 71 -1.40 12.42 -8.42
CA ARG A 71 -2.37 13.13 -9.25
C ARG A 71 -2.39 12.55 -10.66
N GLY A 72 -3.58 12.23 -11.16
CA GLY A 72 -3.79 11.55 -12.46
C GLY A 72 -4.32 10.12 -12.32
N SER A 73 -4.23 9.55 -11.12
CA SER A 73 -4.56 8.15 -10.87
C SER A 73 -5.91 7.93 -10.16
N ASP A 74 -6.91 8.80 -10.40
CA ASP A 74 -8.23 8.76 -9.72
C ASP A 74 -9.01 7.45 -9.91
N LYS A 75 -8.67 6.66 -10.93
CA LYS A 75 -9.27 5.34 -11.18
C LYS A 75 -8.72 4.24 -10.25
N ILE A 76 -7.58 4.46 -9.58
CA ILE A 76 -6.92 3.45 -8.75
C ILE A 76 -7.81 2.97 -7.60
N ILE A 77 -8.60 3.86 -6.98
CA ILE A 77 -9.46 3.46 -5.85
C ILE A 77 -10.54 2.46 -6.30
N LYS A 78 -11.11 2.67 -7.50
CA LYS A 78 -12.08 1.71 -8.08
C LYS A 78 -11.40 0.40 -8.45
N ILE A 79 -10.24 0.46 -9.09
CA ILE A 79 -9.43 -0.72 -9.45
C ILE A 79 -9.07 -1.54 -8.21
N ARG A 80 -8.68 -0.90 -7.10
CA ARG A 80 -8.38 -1.59 -5.83
C ARG A 80 -9.60 -2.33 -5.29
N HIS A 81 -10.78 -1.70 -5.33
CA HIS A 81 -12.00 -2.34 -4.86
C HIS A 81 -12.39 -3.55 -5.73
N GLU A 82 -12.30 -3.40 -7.06
CA GLU A 82 -12.57 -4.47 -8.01
C GLU A 82 -11.58 -5.65 -7.86
N ARG A 83 -10.28 -5.36 -7.75
CA ARG A 83 -9.25 -6.38 -7.49
C ARG A 83 -9.50 -7.09 -6.16
N TYR A 84 -9.89 -6.37 -5.11
CA TYR A 84 -10.20 -6.99 -3.82
C TYR A 84 -11.40 -7.95 -3.90
N ILE A 85 -12.45 -7.59 -4.65
CA ILE A 85 -13.61 -8.47 -4.88
C ILE A 85 -13.18 -9.74 -5.62
N ILE A 86 -12.38 -9.60 -6.69
CA ILE A 86 -11.88 -10.73 -7.48
C ILE A 86 -10.97 -11.63 -6.63
N ALA A 87 -10.06 -11.03 -5.85
CA ALA A 87 -9.15 -11.72 -4.95
C ALA A 87 -9.90 -12.55 -3.92
N LYS A 88 -10.94 -11.95 -3.31
CA LYS A 88 -11.79 -12.62 -2.33
C LYS A 88 -12.49 -13.84 -2.94
N GLN A 89 -13.09 -13.70 -4.12
CA GLN A 89 -13.76 -14.81 -4.81
C GLN A 89 -12.79 -15.96 -5.12
N LYS A 90 -11.57 -15.64 -5.58
CA LYS A 90 -10.54 -16.66 -5.81
C LYS A 90 -10.08 -17.30 -4.51
N PHE A 91 -9.99 -16.54 -3.42
CA PHE A 91 -9.55 -17.05 -2.12
C PHE A 91 -10.59 -18.01 -1.54
N ASP A 92 -11.87 -17.66 -1.64
CA ASP A 92 -12.97 -18.51 -1.20
C ASP A 92 -12.97 -19.84 -1.96
N ARG A 93 -12.75 -19.81 -3.29
CA ARG A 93 -12.63 -21.04 -4.09
C ARG A 93 -11.35 -21.83 -3.80
N ALA A 94 -10.22 -21.15 -3.58
CA ALA A 94 -8.99 -21.79 -3.16
C ALA A 94 -9.18 -22.51 -1.81
N ARG A 95 -9.92 -21.92 -0.88
CA ARG A 95 -10.21 -22.49 0.44
C ARG A 95 -10.95 -23.82 0.35
N GLU A 96 -11.93 -23.92 -0.55
CA GLU A 96 -12.65 -25.18 -0.79
C GLU A 96 -11.70 -26.29 -1.25
N ILE A 97 -10.85 -26.00 -2.24
CA ILE A 97 -9.88 -26.95 -2.79
C ILE A 97 -8.81 -27.32 -1.74
N ILE A 98 -8.30 -26.32 -1.01
CA ILE A 98 -7.35 -26.52 0.09
C ILE A 98 -7.94 -27.43 1.16
N SER A 99 -9.23 -27.30 1.49
CA SER A 99 -9.88 -28.15 2.50
C SER A 99 -9.91 -29.63 2.09
N MET A 100 -10.00 -29.91 0.79
CA MET A 100 -9.96 -31.27 0.24
C MET A 100 -8.51 -31.80 0.22
N LEU A 101 -7.56 -31.00 -0.25
CA LEU A 101 -6.15 -31.37 -0.33
C LEU A 101 -5.50 -31.55 1.05
N ALA A 102 -5.93 -30.76 2.05
CA ALA A 102 -5.42 -30.85 3.42
C ALA A 102 -5.78 -32.17 4.13
N ARG A 103 -6.75 -32.94 3.61
CA ARG A 103 -7.09 -34.27 4.14
C ARG A 103 -6.14 -35.37 3.67
N ALA A 104 -5.26 -35.10 2.70
CA ALA A 104 -4.32 -36.07 2.22
C ALA A 104 -3.20 -36.33 3.26
N PRO A 105 -2.89 -37.59 3.59
CA PRO A 105 -2.02 -37.95 4.73
C PRO A 105 -0.57 -37.47 4.61
N PHE A 106 -0.12 -37.05 3.42
CA PHE A 106 1.25 -36.58 3.18
C PHE A 106 1.37 -35.05 3.05
N VAL A 107 0.27 -34.31 3.13
CA VAL A 107 0.28 -32.84 3.01
C VAL A 107 0.56 -32.22 4.38
N ARG A 108 1.72 -31.56 4.51
CA ARG A 108 2.16 -30.91 5.75
C ARG A 108 1.80 -29.43 5.82
N ALA A 109 1.74 -28.74 4.69
CA ALA A 109 1.34 -27.35 4.58
C ALA A 109 0.92 -27.04 3.14
N ILE A 110 0.01 -26.07 2.98
CA ILE A 110 -0.37 -25.52 1.68
C ILE A 110 -0.22 -24.01 1.77
N PHE A 111 0.56 -23.43 0.86
CA PHE A 111 0.80 -22.01 0.78
C PHE A 111 0.16 -21.45 -0.48
N VAL A 112 -0.50 -20.30 -0.32
CA VAL A 112 -1.08 -19.56 -1.42
C VAL A 112 -0.11 -18.42 -1.76
N CYS A 113 0.43 -18.45 -2.98
CA CYS A 113 1.44 -17.50 -3.44
C CYS A 113 0.83 -16.47 -4.39
N ASN A 114 1.42 -15.26 -4.42
CA ASN A 114 1.04 -14.12 -5.26
C ASN A 114 -0.24 -13.36 -4.82
N SER A 115 -0.59 -12.29 -5.56
CA SER A 115 -1.89 -11.65 -5.47
C SER A 115 -2.96 -12.61 -5.98
N LEU A 116 -3.93 -12.92 -5.12
CA LEU A 116 -5.19 -13.50 -5.59
C LEU A 116 -5.97 -12.45 -6.38
#